data_AF-A0A973PUB2-F1
#
_entry.id   AF-A0A973PUB2-F1
#
_cell.length_a   1.000
_cell.length_b   1.000
_cell.length_c   1.000
_cell.angle_alpha   90.00
_cell.angle_beta   90.00
_cell.angle_gamma   90.00
#
_symmetry.space_group_name_H-M   'P 1'
#
loop_
_entity.id
_entity.type
_entity.pdbx_description
1 polymer ?
#
loop_
_entity_poly.entity_id
_entity_poly.type
_entity_poly.pdbx_seq_one_letter_code
_entity_poly.pdbx_strand_id
1 'polypeptide(L)' 'MSSYTPLLMTPADIAHLIRRPEGTVKRWAHEGRITSHGGQYDFLELQGVASGAVKRPPKKATLTTAA' A
#
# COMPACT_ATOMS: atom_id res chain seq x y z
N MET A 1 -9.72 4.99 -20.05
CA MET A 1 -9.61 4.88 -18.58
C MET A 1 -8.59 3.78 -18.31
N SER A 2 -7.41 4.10 -17.77
CA SER A 2 -6.51 3.03 -17.29
C SER A 2 -7.21 2.30 -16.16
N SER A 3 -7.56 1.04 -16.38
CA SER A 3 -8.01 0.15 -15.31
C SER A 3 -6.86 -0.01 -14.33
N TYR A 4 -6.99 0.61 -13.16
CA TYR A 4 -6.08 0.37 -12.06
C TYR A 4 -6.28 -1.08 -11.61
N THR A 5 -5.29 -1.94 -11.90
CA THR A 5 -5.30 -3.33 -11.47
C THR A 5 -4.47 -3.44 -10.20
N PRO A 6 -5.09 -3.61 -9.02
CA PRO A 6 -4.35 -3.69 -7.76
C PRO A 6 -3.44 -4.93 -7.75
N LEU A 7 -2.21 -4.78 -7.25
CA LEU A 7 -1.31 -5.91 -7.04
C LEU A 7 -1.42 -6.37 -5.59
N LEU A 8 -2.30 -7.34 -5.35
CA LEU A 8 -2.58 -7.85 -4.01
C LEU A 8 -1.49 -8.83 -3.56
N MET A 9 -0.83 -8.51 -2.47
CA MET A 9 0.22 -9.33 -1.87
C MET A 9 -0.01 -9.52 -0.38
N THR A 10 0.56 -10.59 0.17
CA THR A 10 0.52 -10.78 1.63
C THR A 10 1.38 -9.73 2.32
N PRO A 11 1.07 -9.38 3.58
CA PRO A 11 1.90 -8.45 4.34
C PRO A 11 3.35 -8.95 4.50
N ALA A 12 3.57 -10.26 4.54
CA ALA A 12 4.90 -10.86 4.63
C ALA A 12 5.73 -10.64 3.34
N ASP A 13 5.11 -10.83 2.17
CA ASP A 13 5.78 -10.60 0.87
C ASP A 13 6.13 -9.12 0.70
N ILE A 14 5.18 -8.24 1.01
CA ILE A 14 5.39 -6.78 0.95
C ILE A 14 6.53 -6.38 1.88
N ALA A 15 6.51 -6.86 3.12
CA ALA A 15 7.54 -6.61 4.13
C ALA A 15 8.94 -7.01 3.63
N HIS A 16 9.04 -8.18 2.98
CA HIS A 16 10.26 -8.65 2.37
C HIS A 16 10.75 -7.71 1.25
N LEU A 17 9.85 -7.32 0.34
CA LEU A 17 10.16 -6.46 -0.81
C LEU A 17 10.62 -5.07 -0.38
N ILE A 18 9.94 -4.44 0.58
CA ILE A 18 10.25 -3.08 1.03
C ILE A 18 11.28 -3.03 2.16
N ARG A 19 11.80 -4.19 2.60
CA ARG A 19 12.73 -4.35 3.72
C ARG A 19 12.24 -3.67 5.00
N ARG A 20 10.94 -3.83 5.32
CA ARG A 20 10.33 -3.33 6.57
C ARG A 20 9.66 -4.48 7.32
N PRO A 21 9.46 -4.37 8.65
CA PRO A 21 8.72 -5.37 9.40
C PRO A 21 7.27 -5.47 8.91
N GLU A 22 6.71 -6.68 8.95
CA GLU A 22 5.32 -6.96 8.59
C GLU A 22 4.31 -6.08 9.37
N GLY A 23 4.58 -5.85 10.66
CA GLY A 23 3.79 -4.95 11.49
C GLY A 23 3.71 -3.52 10.95
N THR A 24 4.71 -3.06 10.19
CA THR A 24 4.69 -1.74 9.54
C THR A 24 3.65 -1.70 8.43
N VAL A 25 3.56 -2.76 7.62
CA VAL A 25 2.56 -2.88 6.54
C VAL A 25 1.16 -2.92 7.13
N LYS A 26 0.94 -3.77 8.14
CA LYS A 26 -0.34 -3.87 8.86
C LYS A 26 -0.73 -2.54 9.51
N ARG A 27 0.23 -1.83 10.13
CA ARG A 27 -0.01 -0.49 10.71
C ARG A 27 -0.41 0.52 9.65
N TRP A 28 0.25 0.54 8.50
CA TRP A 28 -0.10 1.45 7.41
C TRP A 28 -1.49 1.18 6.84
N ALA A 29 -1.89 -0.09 6.76
CA ALA A 29 -3.26 -0.43 6.37
C ALA A 29 -4.28 0.05 7.40
N HIS A 30 -4.02 -0.18 8.69
CA HIS A 30 -4.87 0.32 9.78
C HIS A 30 -4.95 1.85 9.82
N GLU A 31 -3.87 2.55 9.46
CA GLU A 31 -3.82 4.01 9.33
C GLU A 31 -4.47 4.54 8.03
N GLY A 32 -5.00 3.66 7.17
CA GLY A 32 -5.64 4.02 5.89
C GLY A 32 -4.67 4.50 4.81
N ARG A 33 -3.37 4.19 4.94
CA ARG A 33 -2.34 4.55 3.95
C ARG A 33 -2.28 3.61 2.76
N ILE A 34 -2.67 2.34 2.96
CA ILE A 34 -2.76 1.33 1.92
C ILE A 34 -4.10 0.60 2.04
N THR A 35 -4.67 0.15 0.93
CA THR A 35 -5.92 -0.62 0.97
C THR A 35 -5.65 -2.08 1.25
N SER A 36 -6.48 -2.62 2.15
CA SER A 36 -6.53 -4.05 2.45
C SER A 36 -7.68 -4.71 1.70
N HIS A 37 -7.42 -5.89 1.17
CA HIS A 37 -8.36 -6.78 0.53
C HIS A 37 -8.30 -8.13 1.24
N GLY A 38 -9.15 -8.34 2.25
CA GLY A 38 -9.28 -9.64 2.92
C GLY A 38 -7.98 -10.22 3.49
N GLY A 39 -7.06 -9.39 3.98
CA GLY A 39 -5.77 -9.81 4.52
C GLY A 39 -4.58 -9.68 3.55
N GLN A 40 -4.84 -9.34 2.28
CA GLN A 40 -3.82 -8.89 1.33
C GLN A 40 -3.82 -7.36 1.24
N TYR A 41 -2.75 -6.78 0.72
CA TYR A 41 -2.61 -5.33 0.55
C TYR A 41 -2.11 -5.00 -0.85
N ASP A 42 -2.49 -3.83 -1.33
CA ASP A 42 -2.07 -3.35 -2.64
C ASP A 42 -0.63 -2.83 -2.59
N PHE A 43 0.27 -3.57 -3.23
CA PHE A 43 1.68 -3.22 -3.30
C PHE A 43 1.94 -1.98 -4.18
N LEU A 44 1.08 -1.69 -5.16
CA LEU A 44 1.31 -0.54 -6.06
C LEU A 44 1.19 0.79 -5.31
N GLU A 45 0.37 0.84 -4.25
CA GLU A 45 0.28 1.99 -3.35
C GLU A 45 1.56 2.21 -2.52
N LEU A 46 2.41 1.18 -2.42
CA LEU A 46 3.71 1.20 -1.75
C LEU A 46 4.88 1.35 -2.71
N GLN A 47 4.67 1.35 -4.03
CA GLN A 47 5.76 1.33 -5.01
C GLN A 47 6.69 2.56 -4.88
N GLY A 48 6.14 3.72 -4.52
CA GLY A 48 6.92 4.93 -4.20
C GLY A 48 7.79 4.79 -2.93
N VAL A 49 7.39 3.94 -1.99
CA VAL A 49 8.15 3.63 -0.77
C VAL A 49 9.21 2.57 -1.03
N ALA A 50 8.84 1.55 -1.81
CA ALA A 50 9.73 0.47 -2.22
C ALA A 50 10.92 0.98 -3.06
N SER A 51 10.68 1.94 -3.95
CA SER A 51 11.71 2.58 -4.77
C SER A 51 12.59 3.59 -4.02
N GLY A 52 12.30 3.84 -2.73
CA GLY A 52 12.99 4.85 -1.93
C GLY A 52 12.62 6.31 -2.27
N ALA A 53 11.75 6.53 -3.26
CA ALA A 53 11.28 7.86 -3.64
C ALA A 53 10.47 8.54 -2.51
N VAL A 54 9.81 7.74 -1.66
CA VAL A 54 9.00 8.22 -0.54
C VAL A 54 9.38 7.49 0.74
N LYS A 55 9.86 8.21 1.76
CA LYS A 55 10.27 7.61 3.05
C LYS A 55 9.10 6.97 3.83
N ARG A 56 7.85 7.30 3.50
CA ARG A 56 6.62 6.82 4.13
C ARG A 56 5.53 6.68 3.08
N PRO A 57 4.65 5.68 3.13
CA PRO A 57 3.54 5.61 2.18
C PRO A 57 2.69 6.87 2.29
N PRO A 58 2.23 7.40 1.16
CA PRO A 58 1.24 8.47 1.19
C PRO A 58 0.01 7.96 1.97
N LYS A 59 -0.62 8.83 2.77
CA LYS A 59 -2.01 8.57 3.14
C LYS A 59 -2.78 8.55 1.82
N LYS A 60 -3.70 7.60 1.64
CA LYS A 60 -4.67 7.69 0.55
C LYS A 60 -5.27 9.08 0.63
N ALA A 61 -4.95 9.93 -0.35
CA ALA A 61 -5.84 11.02 -0.65
C ALA A 61 -7.08 10.27 -1.12
N THR A 62 -8.14 10.31 -0.31
CA THR A 62 -9.47 9.99 -0.80
C THR A 62 -9.59 10.79 -2.08
N LEU A 63 -9.50 10.14 -3.23
CA LEU A 63 -10.01 10.72 -4.46
C LEU A 63 -11.49 10.82 -4.18
N THR A 64 -11.89 11.96 -3.62
CA THR A 64 -13.29 12.31 -3.47
C THR A 64 -13.82 12.23 -4.89
N THR A 65 -14.56 11.15 -5.18
CA THR A 65 -15.41 11.07 -6.35
C THR A 65 -16.36 12.27 -6.22
N ALA A 66 -16.00 13.37 -6.87
CA ALA A 66 -16.91 14.46 -7.13
C ALA A 66 -17.96 13.90 -8.08
N ALA A 67 -19.15 13.66 -7.53
CA ALA A 67 -20.38 13.49 -8.29
C ALA A 67 -21.01 14.86 -8.54
#